data_AF-A0A2V8ZBS3-F1
#
_entry.id   AF-A0A2V8ZBS3-F1
#
_cell.length_a   1.000
_cell.length_b   1.000
_cell.length_c   1.000
_cell.angle_alpha   90.00
_cell.angle_beta   90.00
_cell.angle_gamma   90.00
#
_symmetry.space_group_name_H-M   'P 1'
#
loop_
_entity.id
_entity.type
_entity.pdbx_description
1 polymer ?
#
loop_
_entity_poly.entity_id
_entity_poly.type
_entity_poly.pdbx_seq_one_letter_code
_entity_poly.pdbx_strand_id
1 'polypeptide(L)' 'MPSNVKEAVALLQLLDGSMYGLTRYWLEGTTLHYITSYGGENTVPLTRIDFAKTLQLNAERSTPFDATRTFPNP' A
#
# COMPACT_ATOMS: atom_id res chain seq x y z
N MET A 1 15.55 8.09 -23.36
CA MET A 1 15.93 7.27 -22.19
C MET A 1 14.62 6.76 -21.58
N PRO A 2 14.37 5.45 -21.43
CA PRO A 2 13.20 5.01 -20.68
C PRO A 2 13.40 5.46 -19.23
N SER A 3 12.51 6.30 -18.73
CA SER A 3 12.55 6.85 -17.38
C SER A 3 12.53 5.69 -16.40
N ASN A 4 13.63 5.50 -15.67
CA ASN A 4 13.79 4.49 -14.63
C ASN A 4 12.98 4.90 -13.38
N VAL A 5 11.68 5.15 -13.55
CA VAL A 5 10.75 5.44 -12.46
C VAL A 5 10.69 4.16 -11.64
N LYS A 6 11.51 4.08 -10.59
CA LYS A 6 11.25 3.14 -9.51
C LYS A 6 9.85 3.51 -9.02
N GLU A 7 8.84 2.72 -9.38
CA GLU A 7 7.49 2.98 -8.91
C GLU A 7 7.54 3.14 -7.40
N ALA A 8 6.95 4.24 -6.90
CA ALA A 8 7.06 4.60 -5.51
C ALA A 8 6.42 3.49 -4.66
N VAL A 9 7.24 2.79 -3.89
CA VAL A 9 6.78 1.69 -3.03
C VAL A 9 6.15 2.30 -1.78
N ALA A 10 4.84 2.14 -1.62
CA ALA A 10 4.15 2.51 -0.40
C ALA A 10 4.44 1.47 0.68
N LEU A 11 4.61 1.88 1.93
CA LEU A 11 4.76 0.96 3.06
C LEU A 11 3.40 0.66 3.70
N LEU A 12 3.14 -0.59 4.01
CA LEU A 12 1.98 -1.03 4.76
C LEU A 12 2.46 -1.63 6.08
N GLN A 13 1.99 -1.10 7.20
CA GLN A 13 2.24 -1.65 8.53
C GLN A 13 0.96 -2.32 9.05
N LEU A 14 1.06 -3.56 9.51
CA LEU A 14 -0.01 -4.26 10.21
C LEU A 14 0.14 -4.12 11.73
N LEU A 15 -0.98 -4.25 12.43
CA LEU A 15 -1.07 -4.19 13.90
C LEU A 15 -0.28 -5.33 14.59
N ASP A 16 -0.01 -6.43 13.89
CA ASP A 16 0.82 -7.53 14.41
C ASP A 16 2.33 -7.28 14.30
N GLY A 17 2.73 -6.10 13.78
CA GLY A 17 4.12 -5.72 13.58
C GLY A 17 4.68 -6.06 12.20
N SER A 18 3.96 -6.80 11.35
CA SER A 18 4.38 -7.11 9.98
C SER A 18 4.38 -5.86 9.09
N MET A 19 5.36 -5.77 8.19
CA MET A 19 5.49 -4.64 7.26
C MET A 19 5.71 -5.12 5.82
N TYR A 20 5.01 -4.49 4.87
CA TYR A 20 5.06 -4.82 3.44
C TYR A 20 5.32 -3.58 2.59
N GLY A 21 6.12 -3.75 1.54
CA GLY A 21 6.23 -2.75 0.47
C GLY A 21 5.22 -3.06 -0.62
N LEU A 22 4.37 -2.09 -0.98
CA LEU A 22 3.30 -2.22 -1.96
C LEU A 22 3.67 -1.47 -3.25
N THR A 23 3.44 -2.09 -4.39
CA THR A 23 3.52 -1.44 -5.72
C THR A 23 2.15 -1.01 -6.21
N ARG A 24 1.09 -1.74 -5.84
CA ARG A 24 -0.30 -1.37 -6.11
C ARG A 24 -1.18 -1.75 -4.93
N TYR A 25 -2.23 -0.97 -4.70
CA TYR A 25 -3.26 -1.27 -3.72
C TYR A 25 -4.59 -0.61 -4.09
N TRP A 26 -5.69 -1.22 -3.68
CA TRP A 26 -7.04 -0.70 -3.84
C TRP A 26 -7.94 -1.21 -2.71
N LEU A 27 -8.98 -0.45 -2.38
CA LEU A 27 -10.01 -0.86 -1.44
C LEU A 27 -11.15 -1.58 -2.15
N GLU A 28 -11.57 -2.70 -1.60
CA GLU A 28 -12.82 -3.38 -1.92
C GLU A 28 -13.61 -3.58 -0.63
N GLY A 29 -14.64 -2.76 -0.43
CA GLY A 29 -15.39 -2.72 0.83
C GLY A 29 -14.50 -2.38 2.03
N THR A 30 -14.35 -3.33 2.96
CA THR A 30 -13.52 -3.20 4.17
C THR A 30 -12.20 -3.97 4.08
N THR A 31 -11.77 -4.31 2.86
CA THR A 31 -10.56 -5.08 2.60
C THR A 31 -9.63 -4.28 1.70
N LEU A 32 -8.36 -4.18 2.08
CA LEU A 32 -7.30 -3.66 1.23
C LEU A 32 -6.73 -4.82 0.42
N HIS A 33 -6.86 -4.73 -0.89
CA HIS A 33 -6.15 -5.58 -1.83
C HIS A 33 -4.84 -4.91 -2.22
N TYR A 34 -3.77 -5.68 -2.33
CA TYR A 34 -2.46 -5.13 -2.64
C TYR A 34 -1.54 -6.11 -3.35
N ILE A 35 -0.62 -5.54 -4.12
CA ILE A 35 0.50 -6.25 -4.75
C ILE A 35 1.77 -5.75 -4.08
N THR A 36 2.58 -6.68 -3.58
CA THR A 36 3.85 -6.36 -2.95
C THR A 36 4.95 -6.07 -3.97
N SER A 37 6.02 -5.42 -3.52
CA SER A 37 7.21 -5.17 -4.33
C SER A 37 7.92 -6.44 -4.82
N TYR A 38 7.68 -7.59 -4.17
CA TYR A 38 8.16 -8.90 -4.60
C TYR A 38 7.16 -9.66 -5.48
N GLY A 39 6.06 -9.01 -5.90
CA GLY A 39 5.07 -9.56 -6.84
C GLY A 39 3.99 -10.42 -6.19
N GLY A 40 3.89 -10.45 -4.86
CA GLY A 40 2.85 -11.20 -4.15
C GLY A 40 1.55 -10.42 -4.10
N GLU A 41 0.45 -11.01 -4.57
CA GLU A 41 -0.89 -10.45 -4.44
C GLU A 41 -1.55 -10.98 -3.17
N ASN A 42 -2.07 -10.07 -2.33
CA ASN A 42 -2.68 -10.41 -1.05
C ASN A 42 -3.80 -9.43 -0.68
N THR A 43 -4.56 -9.82 0.34
CA THR A 43 -5.65 -9.02 0.90
C THR A 43 -5.52 -8.92 2.42
N VAL A 44 -5.90 -7.79 2.99
CA VAL A 44 -5.96 -7.61 4.44
C VAL A 44 -7.18 -6.77 4.86
N PRO A 45 -7.92 -7.16 5.90
CA PRO A 45 -8.98 -6.32 6.47
C PRO A 45 -8.42 -4.99 6.98
N LEU A 46 -9.16 -3.89 6.80
CA LEU A 46 -8.73 -2.57 7.30
C LEU A 46 -8.50 -2.56 8.82
N THR A 47 -9.23 -3.39 9.57
CA THR A 47 -9.10 -3.53 11.03
C THR A 47 -7.77 -4.15 11.47
N ARG A 48 -6.98 -4.70 10.56
CA ARG A 48 -5.64 -5.26 10.82
C ARG A 48 -4.51 -4.29 10.50
N ILE A 49 -4.82 -3.17 9.85
CA ILE A 49 -3.83 -2.18 9.40
C ILE A 49 -3.56 -1.18 10.52
N ASP A 50 -2.28 -0.93 10.80
CA ASP A 50 -1.87 0.23 11.58
C ASP A 50 -1.82 1.46 10.66
N PHE A 51 -2.95 2.16 10.56
CA PHE A 51 -3.08 3.34 9.70
C PHE A 51 -2.19 4.49 10.16
N ALA A 52 -2.06 4.69 11.48
CA ALA A 52 -1.24 5.76 12.01
C ALA A 52 0.22 5.57 11.59
N LYS A 53 0.74 4.33 11.75
CA LYS A 53 2.12 4.02 11.36
C LYS A 53 2.30 4.00 9.85
N THR A 54 1.34 3.46 9.12
CA THR A 54 1.33 3.45 7.64
C THR A 54 1.41 4.88 7.08
N LEU A 55 0.57 5.80 7.57
CA LEU A 55 0.58 7.19 7.11
C LEU A 55 1.89 7.90 7.48
N GLN A 56 2.40 7.69 8.70
CA GLN A 56 3.68 8.24 9.14
C GLN A 56 4.84 7.82 8.21
N LEU A 57 5.01 6.51 8.00
CA LEU A 57 6.11 5.95 7.21
C LEU A 57 6.12 6.44 5.76
N ASN A 58 4.94 6.63 5.19
CA ASN A 58 4.75 7.06 3.80
C ASN A 58 4.92 8.58 3.63
N ALA A 59 4.48 9.37 4.62
CA ALA A 59 4.71 10.80 4.66
C ALA A 59 6.22 11.13 4.74
N GLU A 60 6.96 10.41 5.59
CA GLU A 60 8.43 10.50 5.68
C GLU A 60 9.15 10.22 4.34
N ARG A 61 8.50 9.49 3.44
CA ARG A 61 9.01 9.11 2.11
C ARG A 61 8.46 9.96 0.96
N SER A 62 7.69 11.01 1.26
CA SER A 62 7.00 11.83 0.24
C SER A 62 6.12 11.00 -0.73
N THR A 63 5.65 9.84 -0.28
CA THR A 63 4.79 8.93 -1.06
C THR A 63 3.47 8.80 -0.30
N PRO A 64 2.56 9.79 -0.35
CA PRO A 64 1.34 9.75 0.45
C PRO A 64 0.53 8.49 0.15
N PHE A 65 0.14 7.78 1.21
CA PHE A 65 -0.76 6.63 1.12
C PHE A 65 -2.19 7.14 1.01
N ASP A 66 -2.82 6.92 -0.14
CA ASP A 66 -4.19 7.33 -0.40
C ASP A 66 -5.05 6.10 -0.69
N ALA A 67 -5.63 5.54 0.37
CA ALA A 67 -6.53 4.40 0.27
C ALA A 67 -7.86 4.73 -0.44
N THR A 68 -8.17 6.01 -0.67
CA THR A 68 -9.40 6.42 -1.38
C THR A 68 -9.25 6.34 -2.89
N ARG A 69 -8.02 6.16 -3.39
CA ARG A 69 -7.73 5.99 -4.81
C ARG A 69 -8.18 4.60 -5.28
N THR A 70 -9.44 4.50 -5.66
CA THR A 70 -9.94 3.36 -6.43
C THR A 70 -9.40 3.46 -7.85
N PHE A 71 -8.57 2.49 -8.26
CA PHE A 71 -8.27 2.33 -9.68
C PHE A 71 -9.51 1.68 -10.32
N PRO A 72 -10.16 2.32 -11.31
CA PRO A 72 -11.18 1.64 -12.07
C PRO A 72 -10.53 0.42 -12.74
N ASN A 73 -11.06 -0.76 -12.45
CA ASN A 73 -10.66 -1.99 -13.12
C ASN A 73 -10.91 -1.82 -14.63
N PRO A 74 -9.92 -2.08 -15.51
CA PRO A 74 -10.16 -2.08 -16.96
C PRO A 74 -11.19 -3.14 -17.37
#